data_AF-A0A7S0HC56-F1
#
_entry.id   AF-A0A7S0HC56-F1
#
_cell.length_a   1.000
_cell.length_b   1.000
_cell.length_c   1.000
_cell.angle_alpha   90.00
_cell.angle_beta   90.00
_cell.angle_gamma   90.00
#
_symmetry.space_group_name_H-M   'P 1'
#
loop_
_entity.id
_entity.type
_entity.pdbx_description
1 polymer ?
#
loop_
_entity_poly.entity_id
_entity_poly.type
_entity_poly.pdbx_seq_one_letter_code
_entity_poly.pdbx_strand_id
1 'polypeptide(L)'
;LVIPANVETIGDYAFDSTKLTGLDLSNAASLVSIGYSAFGHTDITGTLVIPAKVKTIGYAAFYKTKLTDLDLSSAASLVLIGDYAFADTDITGTIKTPFTVPTYNKGNSFPDGVSIVSTIPGLTKCAVAPSGAEPCWELANSTMEDIPKDFLKGNTDLTGTLKLGAAVKTIGKNAFRSTNLEGLDLSEAASLESIGDYAFRGTDITGTL
;
A
#
# COMPACT_ATOMS: atom_id res chain seq x y z
N LEU A 1 -22.16 11.80 5.01
CA LEU A 1 -21.98 10.89 6.15
C LEU A 1 -20.65 11.22 6.82
N VAL A 2 -20.63 11.50 8.12
CA VAL A 2 -19.39 11.73 8.88
C VAL A 2 -19.16 10.51 9.75
N ILE A 3 -17.96 9.91 9.68
CA ILE A 3 -17.59 8.75 10.50
C ILE A 3 -16.96 9.22 11.82
N PRO A 4 -17.50 8.81 12.99
CA PRO A 4 -16.94 9.16 14.30
C PRO A 4 -15.57 8.52 14.59
N ALA A 5 -14.81 9.13 15.51
CA ALA A 5 -13.43 8.75 15.82
C ALA A 5 -13.21 7.34 16.37
N ASN A 6 -14.22 6.74 17.00
CA ASN A 6 -14.12 5.43 17.63
C ASN A 6 -14.59 4.28 16.71
N VAL A 7 -15.01 4.59 15.48
CA VAL A 7 -15.34 3.54 14.51
C VAL A 7 -14.05 2.89 14.04
N GLU A 8 -13.86 1.61 14.38
CA GLU A 8 -12.70 0.82 13.97
C GLU A 8 -12.91 0.13 12.62
N THR A 9 -14.14 -0.25 12.30
CA THR A 9 -14.46 -1.01 11.11
C THR A 9 -15.74 -0.50 10.46
N ILE A 10 -15.74 -0.45 9.13
CA ILE A 10 -16.96 -0.31 8.33
C ILE A 10 -17.16 -1.66 7.65
N GLY A 11 -18.23 -2.35 8.01
CA GLY A 11 -18.49 -3.72 7.57
C GLY A 11 -18.82 -3.85 6.09
N ASP A 12 -18.87 -5.09 5.62
CA ASP A 12 -19.25 -5.43 4.26
C ASP A 12 -20.66 -4.91 3.94
N TYR A 13 -20.82 -4.30 2.77
CA TYR A 13 -22.08 -3.73 2.25
C TYR A 13 -22.76 -2.69 3.15
N ALA A 14 -22.07 -2.10 4.15
CA ALA A 14 -22.68 -1.25 5.18
C ALA A 14 -23.52 -0.09 4.61
N PHE A 15 -23.10 0.48 3.47
CA PHE A 15 -23.78 1.56 2.77
C PHE A 15 -23.90 1.31 1.25
N ASP A 16 -23.81 0.05 0.82
CA ASP A 16 -23.96 -0.29 -0.61
C ASP A 16 -25.36 0.10 -1.13
N SER A 17 -25.41 0.57 -2.38
CA SER A 17 -26.65 0.92 -3.08
C SER A 17 -27.49 1.98 -2.34
N THR A 18 -26.84 2.85 -1.55
CA THR A 18 -27.49 3.98 -0.87
C THR A 18 -27.39 5.27 -1.68
N LYS A 19 -28.22 6.25 -1.32
CA LYS A 19 -28.24 7.59 -1.95
C LYS A 19 -27.23 8.57 -1.31
N LEU A 20 -26.17 8.06 -0.67
CA LEU A 20 -25.15 8.90 -0.06
C LEU A 20 -24.42 9.69 -1.15
N THR A 21 -24.32 11.01 -0.97
CA THR A 21 -23.62 11.92 -1.89
C THR A 21 -22.29 12.42 -1.36
N GLY A 22 -22.00 12.19 -0.07
CA GLY A 22 -20.78 12.64 0.56
C GLY A 22 -20.37 11.76 1.74
N LEU A 23 -19.06 11.60 1.90
CA LEU A 23 -18.42 10.83 2.96
C LEU A 23 -17.24 11.64 3.51
N ASP A 24 -17.20 11.76 4.83
CA ASP A 24 -16.11 12.41 5.55
C ASP A 24 -15.50 11.41 6.55
N LEU A 25 -14.24 11.05 6.28
CA LEU A 25 -13.41 10.17 7.10
C LEU A 25 -12.39 10.94 7.93
N SER A 26 -12.34 12.28 7.86
CA SER A 26 -11.30 13.09 8.54
C SER A 26 -11.26 12.88 10.05
N ASN A 27 -12.42 12.61 10.66
CA ASN A 27 -12.54 12.34 12.09
C ASN A 27 -12.35 10.86 12.47
N ALA A 28 -12.21 9.94 11.50
CA ALA A 28 -12.19 8.50 11.72
C ALA A 28 -10.81 7.98 12.18
N ALA A 29 -10.29 8.54 13.27
CA ALA A 29 -8.93 8.31 13.76
C ALA A 29 -8.62 6.86 14.20
N SER A 30 -9.65 6.06 14.48
CA SER A 30 -9.51 4.64 14.84
C SER A 30 -9.85 3.68 13.69
N LEU A 31 -10.23 4.18 12.51
CA LEU A 31 -10.67 3.32 11.40
C LEU A 31 -9.50 2.48 10.88
N VAL A 32 -9.66 1.16 10.95
CA VAL A 32 -8.69 0.14 10.54
C VAL A 32 -9.10 -0.52 9.23
N SER A 33 -10.39 -0.75 8.99
CA SER A 33 -10.84 -1.44 7.78
C SER A 33 -12.13 -0.90 7.19
N ILE A 34 -12.19 -0.92 5.86
CA ILE A 34 -13.37 -0.67 5.04
C ILE A 34 -13.68 -1.97 4.29
N GLY A 35 -14.85 -2.55 4.53
CA GLY A 35 -15.25 -3.87 4.07
C GLY A 35 -15.57 -3.98 2.58
N TYR A 36 -15.90 -5.21 2.17
CA TYR A 36 -16.35 -5.54 0.82
C TYR A 36 -17.55 -4.67 0.43
N SER A 37 -17.48 -3.97 -0.71
CA SER A 37 -18.54 -3.08 -1.22
C SER A 37 -19.15 -2.12 -0.17
N ALA A 38 -18.40 -1.74 0.87
CA ALA A 38 -18.94 -0.95 1.97
C ALA A 38 -19.67 0.33 1.54
N PHE A 39 -19.23 0.97 0.45
CA PHE A 39 -19.79 2.17 -0.16
C PHE A 39 -20.06 2.00 -1.67
N GLY A 40 -20.19 0.75 -2.14
CA GLY A 40 -20.44 0.45 -3.55
C GLY A 40 -21.78 1.02 -4.02
N HIS A 41 -21.87 1.37 -5.30
CA HIS A 41 -23.11 1.85 -5.93
C HIS A 41 -23.75 3.05 -5.22
N THR A 42 -22.93 4.00 -4.75
CA THR A 42 -23.39 5.25 -4.12
C THR A 42 -23.08 6.47 -5.00
N ASP A 43 -23.68 7.62 -4.68
CA ASP A 43 -23.43 8.89 -5.36
C ASP A 43 -22.31 9.72 -4.69
N ILE A 44 -21.48 9.10 -3.84
CA ILE A 44 -20.40 9.78 -3.11
C ILE A 44 -19.45 10.44 -4.12
N THR A 45 -19.18 11.73 -3.93
CA THR A 45 -18.34 12.52 -4.83
C THR A 45 -17.30 13.34 -4.09
N GLY A 46 -16.40 13.99 -4.85
CA GLY A 46 -15.27 14.77 -4.34
C GLY A 46 -14.03 13.92 -4.08
N THR A 47 -13.09 14.50 -3.31
CA THR A 47 -11.85 13.84 -2.90
C THR A 47 -12.08 12.97 -1.67
N LEU A 48 -11.75 11.68 -1.77
CA LEU A 48 -11.70 10.80 -0.60
C LEU A 48 -10.32 10.85 0.05
N VAL A 49 -10.25 11.22 1.33
CA VAL A 49 -9.01 11.17 2.12
C VAL A 49 -9.02 9.93 3.02
N ILE A 50 -8.02 9.05 2.88
CA ILE A 50 -7.92 7.84 3.70
C ILE A 50 -7.14 8.11 4.99
N PRO A 51 -7.72 7.84 6.19
CA PRO A 51 -7.04 8.05 7.47
C PRO A 51 -5.83 7.14 7.70
N ALA A 52 -4.92 7.59 8.57
CA ALA A 52 -3.62 6.96 8.77
C ALA A 52 -3.63 5.52 9.30
N LYS A 53 -4.68 5.12 10.03
CA LYS A 53 -4.79 3.77 10.60
C LYS A 53 -5.48 2.76 9.68
N VAL A 54 -6.05 3.19 8.56
CA VAL A 54 -6.73 2.27 7.63
C VAL A 54 -5.68 1.32 7.06
N LYS A 55 -5.85 0.03 7.31
CA LYS A 55 -4.97 -1.05 6.82
C LYS A 55 -5.51 -1.70 5.56
N THR A 56 -6.82 -1.76 5.41
CA THR A 56 -7.46 -2.50 4.33
C THR A 56 -8.68 -1.77 3.77
N ILE A 57 -8.72 -1.65 2.45
CA ILE A 57 -9.90 -1.26 1.67
C ILE A 57 -10.34 -2.50 0.89
N GLY A 58 -11.55 -2.97 1.14
CA GLY A 58 -12.08 -4.22 0.62
C GLY A 58 -12.31 -4.23 -0.90
N TYR A 59 -12.59 -5.42 -1.43
CA TYR A 59 -13.04 -5.61 -2.81
C TYR A 59 -14.24 -4.72 -3.10
N ALA A 60 -14.20 -4.00 -4.22
CA ALA A 60 -15.28 -3.10 -4.68
C ALA A 60 -15.79 -2.08 -3.64
N ALA A 61 -15.00 -1.73 -2.61
CA ALA A 61 -15.43 -0.91 -1.48
C ALA A 61 -16.05 0.44 -1.87
N PHE A 62 -15.57 1.07 -2.95
CA PHE A 62 -16.08 2.30 -3.55
C PHE A 62 -16.39 2.13 -5.05
N TYR A 63 -16.75 0.90 -5.45
CA TYR A 63 -17.11 0.57 -6.83
C TYR A 63 -18.36 1.35 -7.27
N LYS A 64 -18.35 1.89 -8.50
CA LYS A 64 -19.48 2.69 -9.04
C LYS A 64 -19.87 3.84 -8.11
N THR A 65 -18.89 4.65 -7.73
CA THR A 65 -19.10 5.92 -7.02
C THR A 65 -18.67 7.09 -7.90
N LYS A 66 -18.98 8.33 -7.50
CA LYS A 66 -18.66 9.56 -8.26
C LYS A 66 -17.44 10.29 -7.69
N LEU A 67 -16.56 9.55 -7.00
CA LEU A 67 -15.31 10.09 -6.45
C LEU A 67 -14.47 10.64 -7.59
N THR A 68 -14.01 11.88 -7.46
CA THR A 68 -13.23 12.56 -8.48
C THR A 68 -11.73 12.49 -8.20
N ASP A 69 -11.37 12.18 -6.95
CA ASP A 69 -9.97 12.12 -6.50
C ASP A 69 -9.84 11.24 -5.26
N LEU A 70 -8.61 10.77 -5.00
CA LEU A 70 -8.26 9.93 -3.86
C LEU A 70 -6.91 10.36 -3.28
N ASP A 71 -6.92 10.80 -2.03
CA ASP A 71 -5.72 11.15 -1.28
C ASP A 71 -5.32 10.03 -0.32
N LEU A 72 -4.18 9.40 -0.63
CA LEU A 72 -3.54 8.37 0.18
C LEU A 72 -2.31 8.88 0.96
N SER A 73 -2.01 10.19 0.92
CA SER A 73 -0.82 10.77 1.56
C SER A 73 -0.76 10.54 3.07
N SER A 74 -1.93 10.48 3.72
CA SER A 74 -2.05 10.21 5.15
C SER A 74 -2.13 8.72 5.48
N ALA A 75 -2.33 7.83 4.50
CA ALA A 75 -2.65 6.42 4.68
C ALA A 75 -1.42 5.55 5.01
N ALA A 76 -0.67 5.93 6.04
CA ALA A 76 0.61 5.30 6.40
C ALA A 76 0.53 3.81 6.76
N SER A 77 -0.63 3.34 7.26
CA SER A 77 -0.83 1.93 7.62
C SER A 77 -1.48 1.09 6.53
N LEU A 78 -1.81 1.67 5.36
CA LEU A 78 -2.58 0.99 4.33
C LEU A 78 -1.72 -0.09 3.66
N VAL A 79 -2.20 -1.32 3.70
CA VAL A 79 -1.50 -2.51 3.20
C VAL A 79 -2.21 -3.12 2.00
N LEU A 80 -3.54 -2.99 1.94
CA LEU A 80 -4.34 -3.66 0.92
C LEU A 80 -5.43 -2.75 0.38
N ILE A 81 -5.51 -2.68 -0.96
CA ILE A 81 -6.66 -2.19 -1.71
C ILE A 81 -7.18 -3.39 -2.51
N GLY A 82 -8.45 -3.76 -2.33
CA GLY A 82 -9.06 -4.89 -3.00
C GLY A 82 -9.25 -4.66 -4.50
N ASP A 83 -9.45 -5.76 -5.25
CA ASP A 83 -9.85 -5.69 -6.66
C ASP A 83 -11.09 -4.80 -6.81
N TYR A 84 -11.12 -4.01 -7.89
CA TYR A 84 -12.22 -3.10 -8.23
C TYR A 84 -12.61 -2.07 -7.16
N ALA A 85 -11.80 -1.88 -6.10
CA ALA A 85 -12.14 -1.00 -4.97
C ALA A 85 -12.58 0.41 -5.40
N PHE A 86 -11.96 0.96 -6.44
CA PHE A 86 -12.29 2.25 -7.03
C PHE A 86 -12.62 2.15 -8.53
N ALA A 87 -12.98 0.95 -9.02
CA ALA A 87 -13.40 0.81 -10.42
C ALA A 87 -14.74 1.51 -10.66
N ASP A 88 -14.95 1.96 -11.89
CA ASP A 88 -16.11 2.76 -12.29
C ASP A 88 -16.31 4.02 -11.41
N THR A 89 -15.20 4.69 -11.05
CA THR A 89 -15.22 6.03 -10.43
C THR A 89 -14.75 7.11 -11.40
N ASP A 90 -14.97 8.38 -11.04
CA ASP A 90 -14.54 9.55 -11.83
C ASP A 90 -13.09 9.99 -11.47
N ILE A 91 -12.32 9.14 -10.78
CA ILE A 91 -10.93 9.42 -10.41
C ILE A 91 -10.09 9.44 -11.68
N THR A 92 -9.31 10.51 -11.85
CA THR A 92 -8.40 10.70 -12.99
C THR A 92 -7.02 11.16 -12.53
N GLY A 93 -6.04 11.09 -13.42
CA GLY A 93 -4.70 11.62 -13.16
C GLY A 93 -3.79 10.63 -12.44
N THR A 94 -3.03 11.13 -11.45
CA THR A 94 -1.98 10.36 -10.78
C THR A 94 -2.30 10.18 -9.31
N ILE A 95 -2.37 8.94 -8.84
CA ILE A 95 -2.50 8.60 -7.42
C ILE A 95 -1.12 8.27 -6.86
N LYS A 96 -0.73 8.97 -5.80
CA LYS A 96 0.49 8.69 -5.05
C LYS A 96 0.19 7.73 -3.91
N THR A 97 0.92 6.62 -3.83
CA THR A 97 0.70 5.60 -2.81
C THR A 97 1.90 5.52 -1.87
N PRO A 98 1.73 5.60 -0.53
CA PRO A 98 2.86 5.50 0.42
C PRO A 98 3.42 4.07 0.57
N PHE A 99 2.85 3.12 -0.15
CA PHE A 99 3.24 1.71 -0.26
C PHE A 99 3.11 1.32 -1.73
N THR A 100 3.74 0.23 -2.17
CA THR A 100 3.28 -0.37 -3.44
C THR A 100 1.95 -1.01 -3.17
N VAL A 101 0.91 -0.58 -3.90
CA VAL A 101 -0.35 -1.31 -3.92
C VAL A 101 0.00 -2.75 -4.28
N PRO A 102 -0.24 -3.74 -3.39
CA PRO A 102 0.10 -5.11 -3.72
C PRO A 102 -0.58 -5.43 -5.04
N THR A 103 0.22 -5.79 -6.04
CA THR A 103 -0.22 -6.34 -7.33
C THR A 103 -0.79 -7.75 -7.12
N TYR A 104 -1.66 -7.92 -6.13
CA TYR A 104 -2.47 -9.12 -5.96
C TYR A 104 -3.65 -9.15 -6.93
N ASN A 105 -3.92 -8.01 -7.54
CA ASN A 105 -5.16 -7.74 -8.23
C ASN A 105 -4.95 -7.92 -9.73
N LYS A 106 -5.34 -9.08 -10.23
CA LYS A 106 -5.57 -9.29 -11.66
C LYS A 106 -6.76 -8.45 -12.18
N GLY A 107 -7.50 -7.75 -11.30
CA GLY A 107 -8.52 -6.75 -11.64
C GLY A 107 -8.04 -5.30 -11.42
N ASN A 108 -8.48 -4.37 -12.26
CA ASN A 108 -8.14 -2.94 -12.15
C ASN A 108 -8.81 -2.33 -10.90
N SER A 109 -8.08 -2.17 -9.78
CA SER A 109 -8.57 -1.49 -8.58
C SER A 109 -8.92 -0.02 -8.78
N PHE A 110 -8.38 0.60 -9.84
CA PHE A 110 -8.58 2.00 -10.19
C PHE A 110 -9.19 2.11 -11.59
N PRO A 111 -9.82 3.25 -11.94
CA PRO A 111 -10.31 3.49 -13.29
C PRO A 111 -9.21 3.43 -14.34
N ASP A 112 -9.58 3.08 -15.57
CA ASP A 112 -8.65 3.07 -16.69
C ASP A 112 -8.05 4.47 -16.92
N GLY A 113 -6.75 4.52 -17.19
CA GLY A 113 -6.01 5.78 -17.42
C GLY A 113 -5.49 6.46 -16.16
N VAL A 114 -5.79 5.96 -14.95
CA VAL A 114 -5.14 6.41 -13.71
C VAL A 114 -3.71 5.87 -13.64
N SER A 115 -2.75 6.77 -13.41
CA SER A 115 -1.35 6.41 -13.16
C SER A 115 -1.11 6.23 -11.67
N ILE A 116 -0.59 5.08 -11.25
CA ILE A 116 -0.20 4.83 -9.85
C ILE A 116 1.29 5.07 -9.71
N VAL A 117 1.66 6.01 -8.83
CA VAL A 117 3.06 6.31 -8.50
C VAL A 117 3.30 5.95 -7.04
N SER A 118 4.06 4.90 -6.80
CA SER A 118 4.43 4.52 -5.44
C SER A 118 5.54 5.43 -4.90
N THR A 119 5.21 6.22 -3.89
CA THR A 119 6.13 7.07 -3.13
C THR A 119 6.34 6.43 -1.77
N ILE A 120 7.13 5.37 -1.72
CA ILE A 120 7.36 4.61 -0.49
C ILE A 120 8.34 5.37 0.39
N PRO A 121 7.93 5.87 1.57
CA PRO A 121 8.81 6.63 2.44
C PRO A 121 10.03 5.79 2.82
N GLY A 122 11.21 6.30 2.48
CA GLY A 122 12.49 5.69 2.83
C GLY A 122 12.98 4.57 1.92
N LEU A 123 12.18 4.11 0.95
CA LEU A 123 12.68 3.23 -0.10
C LEU A 123 13.17 4.10 -1.26
N THR A 124 14.47 4.09 -1.49
CA THR A 124 15.09 4.84 -2.58
C THR A 124 15.81 3.88 -3.51
N LYS A 125 15.68 4.10 -4.82
CA LYS A 125 16.55 3.42 -5.78
C LYS A 125 17.94 4.04 -5.66
N CYS A 126 18.95 3.21 -5.41
CA CYS A 126 20.34 3.65 -5.37
C CYS A 126 20.69 4.45 -6.62
N ALA A 127 21.51 5.49 -6.46
CA ALA A 127 22.13 6.15 -7.60
C ALA A 127 22.94 5.12 -8.39
N VAL A 128 22.66 4.99 -9.69
CA VAL A 128 23.38 4.06 -10.56
C VAL A 128 24.85 4.47 -10.58
N ALA A 129 25.75 3.58 -10.17
CA ALA A 129 27.17 3.74 -10.45
C ALA A 129 27.40 3.78 -11.98
N PRO A 130 28.45 4.45 -12.48
CA PRO A 130 28.68 4.51 -13.92
C PRO A 130 28.94 3.09 -14.47
N SER A 131 28.07 2.66 -15.38
CA SER A 131 28.09 1.42 -16.18
C SER A 131 28.12 0.07 -15.43
N GLY A 132 26.97 -0.62 -15.40
CA GLY A 132 26.91 -2.08 -15.19
C GLY A 132 26.70 -2.58 -13.76
N ALA A 133 26.44 -1.70 -12.79
CA ALA A 133 26.03 -2.14 -11.45
C ALA A 133 24.57 -2.61 -11.48
N GLU A 134 24.30 -3.76 -10.83
CA GLU A 134 22.93 -4.22 -10.59
C GLU A 134 22.12 -3.12 -9.88
N PRO A 135 20.83 -2.94 -10.21
CA PRO A 135 20.00 -1.99 -9.50
C PRO A 135 20.03 -2.32 -8.01
N CYS A 136 20.17 -1.32 -7.15
CA CYS A 136 19.94 -1.52 -5.73
C CYS A 136 18.87 -0.58 -5.20
N TRP A 137 18.26 -1.03 -4.12
CA TRP A 137 17.25 -0.31 -3.38
C TRP A 137 17.77 -0.17 -1.96
N GLU A 138 17.64 1.03 -1.41
CA GLU A 138 18.02 1.33 -0.05
C GLU A 138 16.76 1.69 0.72
N LEU A 139 16.45 0.90 1.73
CA LEU A 139 15.44 1.22 2.73
C LEU A 139 16.12 1.87 3.94
N ALA A 140 16.68 3.05 3.71
CA ALA A 140 17.36 3.87 4.71
C ALA A 140 16.53 5.13 4.96
N ASN A 141 15.54 5.00 5.82
CA ASN A 141 14.96 6.16 6.48
C ASN A 141 14.95 5.88 7.97
N SER A 142 15.40 6.86 8.75
CA SER A 142 15.43 6.85 10.21
C SER A 142 14.07 6.60 10.87
N THR A 143 12.96 6.59 10.12
CA THR A 143 11.60 6.43 10.66
C THR A 143 10.97 5.05 10.43
N MET A 144 11.48 4.19 9.54
CA MET A 144 10.87 2.88 9.29
C MET A 144 11.48 1.82 10.19
N GLU A 145 10.99 1.73 11.43
CA GLU A 145 11.42 0.70 12.38
C GLU A 145 10.76 -0.66 12.08
N ASP A 146 9.48 -0.66 11.69
CA ASP A 146 8.70 -1.87 11.44
C ASP A 146 8.27 -1.93 9.96
N ILE A 147 8.84 -2.86 9.20
CA ILE A 147 8.36 -3.14 7.85
C ILE A 147 7.07 -3.97 7.97
N PRO A 148 5.93 -3.47 7.45
CA PRO A 148 4.65 -4.13 7.66
C PRO A 148 4.54 -5.46 6.90
N LYS A 149 3.57 -6.28 7.30
CA LYS A 149 3.18 -7.46 6.53
C LYS A 149 2.83 -7.07 5.09
N ASP A 150 3.19 -7.93 4.13
CA ASP A 150 2.89 -7.77 2.69
C ASP A 150 3.41 -6.46 2.03
N PHE A 151 4.34 -5.71 2.65
CA PHE A 151 4.81 -4.37 2.25
C PHE A 151 5.05 -4.11 0.73
N LEU A 152 5.93 -4.90 0.11
CA LEU A 152 6.29 -4.89 -1.32
C LEU A 152 5.97 -6.20 -2.02
N LYS A 153 5.04 -6.97 -1.46
CA LYS A 153 4.71 -8.29 -1.97
C LYS A 153 4.19 -8.23 -3.41
N GLY A 154 4.79 -9.02 -4.30
CA GLY A 154 4.42 -9.08 -5.72
C GLY A 154 5.00 -7.96 -6.57
N ASN A 155 5.79 -7.05 -5.99
CA ASN A 155 6.43 -5.98 -6.74
C ASN A 155 7.58 -6.53 -7.59
N THR A 156 7.30 -6.81 -8.86
CA THR A 156 8.27 -7.33 -9.83
C THR A 156 9.22 -6.26 -10.38
N ASP A 157 8.96 -4.97 -10.12
CA ASP A 157 9.87 -3.88 -10.48
C ASP A 157 11.02 -3.73 -9.47
N LEU A 158 10.85 -4.33 -8.29
CA LEU A 158 11.86 -4.39 -7.25
C LEU A 158 12.92 -5.44 -7.62
N THR A 159 13.89 -5.03 -8.44
CA THR A 159 15.00 -5.87 -8.91
C THR A 159 16.33 -5.55 -8.22
N GLY A 160 17.28 -6.49 -8.30
CA GLY A 160 18.64 -6.35 -7.80
C GLY A 160 18.74 -6.41 -6.27
N THR A 161 19.65 -5.64 -5.64
CA THR A 161 19.93 -5.78 -4.18
C THR A 161 19.12 -4.82 -3.32
N LEU A 162 18.45 -5.34 -2.27
CA LEU A 162 17.84 -4.53 -1.22
C LEU A 162 18.81 -4.34 -0.04
N LYS A 163 19.08 -3.09 0.34
CA LYS A 163 19.87 -2.71 1.51
C LYS A 163 18.93 -2.21 2.62
N LEU A 164 19.06 -2.77 3.82
CA LEU A 164 18.27 -2.34 4.98
C LEU A 164 19.09 -1.41 5.87
N GLY A 165 18.50 -0.26 6.24
CA GLY A 165 19.13 0.69 7.16
C GLY A 165 19.04 0.28 8.63
N ALA A 166 19.89 0.89 9.46
CA ALA A 166 20.08 0.57 10.88
C ALA A 166 18.84 0.75 11.77
N ALA A 167 17.82 1.48 11.32
CA ALA A 167 16.59 1.70 12.08
C ALA A 167 15.62 0.51 12.02
N VAL A 168 15.72 -0.36 10.99
CA VAL A 168 14.78 -1.46 10.79
C VAL A 168 14.96 -2.51 11.89
N LYS A 169 13.89 -2.74 12.66
CA LYS A 169 13.80 -3.74 13.73
C LYS A 169 13.07 -4.99 13.30
N THR A 170 11.98 -4.84 12.54
CA THR A 170 11.15 -5.98 12.16
C THR A 170 10.85 -6.01 10.67
N ILE A 171 10.88 -7.20 10.08
CA ILE A 171 10.40 -7.47 8.72
C ILE A 171 9.12 -8.29 8.81
N GLY A 172 8.01 -7.74 8.33
CA GLY A 172 6.72 -8.40 8.40
C GLY A 172 6.59 -9.65 7.53
N LYS A 173 5.61 -10.49 7.89
CA LYS A 173 5.21 -11.66 7.10
C LYS A 173 4.92 -11.28 5.64
N ASN A 174 5.46 -12.05 4.70
CA ASN A 174 5.36 -11.80 3.25
C ASN A 174 5.88 -10.44 2.75
N ALA A 175 6.64 -9.66 3.54
CA ALA A 175 6.97 -8.26 3.22
C ALA A 175 7.50 -8.04 1.78
N PHE A 176 8.36 -8.92 1.27
CA PHE A 176 8.95 -8.85 -0.07
C PHE A 176 8.67 -10.13 -0.89
N ARG A 177 7.62 -10.88 -0.54
CA ARG A 177 7.29 -12.16 -1.19
C ARG A 177 6.94 -11.94 -2.66
N SER A 178 7.46 -12.78 -3.56
CA SER A 178 7.22 -12.71 -5.01
C SER A 178 7.67 -11.39 -5.64
N THR A 179 8.77 -10.81 -5.15
CA THR A 179 9.51 -9.72 -5.81
C THR A 179 10.64 -10.30 -6.66
N ASN A 180 11.27 -9.49 -7.51
CA ASN A 180 12.41 -9.91 -8.34
C ASN A 180 13.76 -9.50 -7.72
N LEU A 181 13.83 -9.39 -6.39
CA LEU A 181 15.07 -9.08 -5.68
C LEU A 181 16.08 -10.20 -5.89
N GLU A 182 17.31 -9.84 -6.23
CA GLU A 182 18.43 -10.76 -6.50
C GLU A 182 19.45 -10.78 -5.37
N GLY A 183 19.42 -9.76 -4.50
CA GLY A 183 20.30 -9.66 -3.33
C GLY A 183 19.63 -9.00 -2.13
N LEU A 184 20.13 -9.33 -0.94
CA LEU A 184 19.73 -8.71 0.33
C LEU A 184 20.98 -8.41 1.15
N ASP A 185 21.18 -7.13 1.46
CA ASP A 185 22.28 -6.61 2.26
C ASP A 185 21.75 -6.15 3.61
N LEU A 186 22.12 -6.92 4.65
CA LEU A 186 21.77 -6.69 6.04
C LEU A 186 22.95 -6.15 6.87
N SER A 187 24.08 -5.81 6.23
CA SER A 187 25.31 -5.42 6.93
C SER A 187 25.13 -4.19 7.83
N GLU A 188 24.25 -3.28 7.44
CA GLU A 188 23.92 -2.05 8.18
C GLU A 188 22.65 -2.19 9.06
N ALA A 189 21.96 -3.34 9.03
CA ALA A 189 20.69 -3.55 9.75
C ALA A 189 20.92 -3.93 11.22
N ALA A 190 21.69 -3.11 11.96
CA ALA A 190 22.16 -3.42 13.32
C ALA A 190 21.04 -3.59 14.37
N SER A 191 19.87 -3.01 14.14
CA SER A 191 18.71 -3.12 15.05
C SER A 191 17.74 -4.24 14.68
N LEU A 192 18.05 -5.04 13.65
CA LEU A 192 17.12 -6.05 13.13
C LEU A 192 16.94 -7.20 14.14
N GLU A 193 15.74 -7.31 14.68
CA GLU A 193 15.36 -8.29 15.70
C GLU A 193 14.61 -9.49 15.10
N SER A 194 13.81 -9.28 14.04
CA SER A 194 12.99 -10.36 13.48
C SER A 194 12.73 -10.25 11.98
N ILE A 195 12.67 -11.42 11.34
CA ILE A 195 12.22 -11.60 9.95
C ILE A 195 11.02 -12.54 9.96
N GLY A 196 9.87 -12.05 9.49
CA GLY A 196 8.60 -12.77 9.54
C GLY A 196 8.47 -13.87 8.49
N ASP A 197 7.48 -14.74 8.70
CA ASP A 197 7.20 -15.87 7.81
C ASP A 197 7.14 -15.44 6.34
N TYR A 198 7.85 -16.18 5.48
CA TYR A 198 7.80 -15.99 4.03
C TYR A 198 8.18 -14.58 3.56
N ALA A 199 8.86 -13.77 4.38
CA ALA A 199 9.20 -12.38 4.05
C ALA A 199 9.83 -12.21 2.66
N PHE A 200 10.73 -13.11 2.26
CA PHE A 200 11.39 -13.13 0.96
C PHE A 200 11.03 -14.37 0.12
N ARG A 201 9.86 -14.98 0.34
CA ARG A 201 9.49 -16.21 -0.39
C ARG A 201 9.31 -15.90 -1.89
N GLY A 202 9.96 -16.68 -2.74
CA GLY A 202 9.81 -16.56 -4.20
C GLY A 202 10.43 -15.28 -4.76
N THR A 203 11.51 -14.82 -4.14
CA THR A 203 12.47 -13.87 -4.72
C THR A 203 13.59 -14.61 -5.43
N ASP A 204 14.39 -13.88 -6.20
CA ASP A 204 15.59 -14.39 -6.89
C ASP A 204 16.88 -14.18 -6.09
N ILE A 205 16.76 -13.93 -4.77
CA ILE A 205 17.91 -13.72 -3.88
C ILE A 205 18.86 -14.92 -3.93
N THR A 206 20.11 -14.66 -4.32
CA THR A 206 21.19 -15.65 -4.37
C THR A 206 22.40 -15.23 -3.52
N GLY A 207 23.34 -16.16 -3.28
CA GLY A 207 24.57 -15.91 -2.52
C GLY A 207 24.48 -16.27 -1.04
N THR A 208 25.45 -15.79 -0.25
CA THR A 208 25.47 -15.90 1.22
C THR A 208 25.00 -14.58 1.83
N LEU A 209 23.95 -14.68 2.65
CA LEU A 209 23.48 -13.64 3.57
C LEU A 209 24.49 -13.38 4.68
#